data_AF-A0A0G1UZN4-F1
#
_entry.id   AF-A0A0G1UZN4-F1
#
_cell.length_a   1.000
_cell.length_b   1.000
_cell.length_c   1.000
_cell.angle_alpha   90.00
_cell.angle_beta   90.00
_cell.angle_gamma   90.00
#
_symmetry.space_group_name_H-M   'P 1'
#
loop_
_entity.id
_entity.type
_entity.pdbx_description
1 polymer ?
#
loop_
_entity_poly.entity_id
_entity_poly.type
_entity_poly.pdbx_seq_one_letter_code
_entity_poly.pdbx_strand_id
1 'polypeptide(L)'
;MPALFSDIENKSITPDSRSAMRNNAQNVACLDYVRDRELQERTTFEQMWMQQLKKGTIVVDVNYGEIMIPPDLRETQTRKVLAEQNKLAWEAEELEQEARIATEQQRAIAEQQDSLVYAQIQKEKADYYRQMQDLRGQGDASYARQLADGLAAKYGAMASVIGPEGVTTLESLDRLKEMGVKNITPMVLYQGAGNGNAVTETFGPLNATILGQMLLGLKIPGYSPIDFMPAVEPDSAADSTTTPPDTTGASSQP
;
A
#
# COMPACT_ATOMS: atom_id res chain seq x y z
N MET A 1 13.97 88.18 -39.21
CA MET A 1 14.15 87.46 -37.93
C MET A 1 13.97 85.94 -38.02
N PRO A 2 12.93 85.36 -38.69
CA PRO A 2 12.78 83.90 -38.72
C PRO A 2 13.85 83.16 -39.54
N ALA A 3 14.43 83.82 -40.56
CA ALA A 3 15.48 83.21 -41.38
C ALA A 3 16.80 82.94 -40.63
N LEU A 4 17.20 83.83 -39.71
CA LEU A 4 18.49 83.71 -39.01
C LEU A 4 18.51 82.57 -37.98
N PHE A 5 17.38 82.31 -37.31
CA PHE A 5 17.26 81.20 -36.37
C PHE A 5 17.30 79.85 -37.10
N SER A 6 16.56 79.75 -38.21
CA SER A 6 16.58 78.55 -39.08
C SER A 6 17.97 78.29 -39.67
N ASP A 7 18.73 79.34 -40.02
CA ASP A 7 20.10 79.20 -40.52
C ASP A 7 21.06 78.66 -39.45
N ILE A 8 20.92 79.09 -38.19
CA ILE A 8 21.75 78.59 -37.07
C ILE A 8 21.40 77.14 -36.74
N GLU A 9 20.11 76.82 -36.71
CA GLU A 9 19.61 75.47 -36.46
C GLU A 9 20.16 74.49 -37.50
N ASN A 10 19.92 74.78 -38.79
CA ASN A 10 20.31 73.91 -39.90
C ASN A 10 21.83 73.80 -40.08
N LYS A 11 22.59 74.88 -39.83
CA LYS A 11 24.03 74.93 -40.10
C LYS A 11 24.90 74.50 -38.92
N SER A 12 24.38 74.56 -37.69
CA SER A 12 25.17 74.27 -36.49
C SER A 12 24.55 73.22 -35.58
N ILE A 13 23.29 73.38 -35.18
CA ILE A 13 22.68 72.53 -34.16
C ILE A 13 22.36 71.13 -34.70
N THR A 14 21.71 71.06 -35.87
CA THR A 14 21.36 69.79 -36.52
C THR A 14 22.59 68.94 -36.91
N PRO A 15 23.68 69.48 -37.48
CA PRO A 15 24.85 68.67 -37.78
C PRO A 15 25.62 68.20 -36.53
N ASP A 16 25.75 69.04 -35.50
CA ASP A 16 26.45 68.66 -34.27
C ASP A 16 25.69 67.58 -33.49
N SER A 17 24.37 67.72 -33.38
CA SER A 17 23.51 66.71 -32.74
C SER A 17 23.60 65.37 -33.47
N ARG A 18 23.51 65.36 -34.81
CA ARG A 18 23.69 64.15 -35.61
C ARG A 18 25.09 63.53 -35.43
N SER A 19 26.13 64.36 -35.34
CA SER A 19 27.49 63.90 -35.13
C SER A 19 27.66 63.25 -33.76
N ALA A 20 27.18 63.90 -32.68
CA ALA A 20 27.21 63.36 -31.33
C ALA A 20 26.42 62.05 -31.21
N MET A 21 25.20 62.01 -31.74
CA MET A 21 24.38 60.79 -31.78
C MET A 21 25.05 59.66 -32.55
N ARG A 22 25.67 59.97 -33.71
CA ARG A 22 26.38 58.98 -34.51
C ARG A 22 27.62 58.44 -33.79
N ASN A 23 28.38 59.29 -33.12
CA ASN A 23 29.56 58.88 -32.36
C ASN A 23 29.18 58.00 -31.18
N ASN A 24 28.10 58.33 -30.46
CA ASN A 24 27.55 57.47 -29.42
C ASN A 24 27.10 56.12 -30.03
N ALA A 25 26.45 56.14 -31.20
CA ALA A 25 25.87 54.93 -31.83
C ALA A 25 26.90 53.96 -32.39
N GLN A 26 28.11 54.44 -32.67
CA GLN A 26 29.23 53.59 -33.09
C GLN A 26 29.88 52.84 -31.93
N ASN A 27 29.73 53.33 -30.69
CA ASN A 27 30.40 52.80 -29.52
C ASN A 27 29.54 51.85 -28.68
N VAL A 28 28.22 51.83 -28.91
CA VAL A 28 27.24 51.11 -28.07
C VAL A 28 26.41 50.17 -28.94
N ALA A 29 26.10 48.97 -28.41
CA ALA A 29 25.27 48.02 -29.12
C ALA A 29 23.84 48.54 -29.27
N CYS A 30 23.18 48.21 -30.39
CA CYS A 30 21.82 48.65 -30.68
C CYS A 30 20.79 48.31 -29.59
N LEU A 31 20.99 47.20 -28.87
CA LEU A 31 20.10 46.80 -27.79
C LEU A 31 20.31 47.61 -26.49
N ASP A 32 21.55 48.02 -26.22
CA ASP A 32 21.90 48.77 -25.02
C ASP A 32 21.36 50.22 -25.11
N TYR A 33 21.08 50.71 -26.32
CA TYR A 33 20.34 51.96 -26.53
C TYR A 33 18.93 51.97 -25.96
N VAL A 34 18.27 50.81 -25.97
CA VAL A 34 16.90 50.68 -25.47
C VAL A 34 16.87 50.31 -24.00
N ARG A 35 17.86 49.56 -23.53
CA ARG A 35 18.00 49.21 -22.11
C ARG A 35 18.46 50.41 -21.28
N ASP A 36 19.51 51.09 -21.72
CA ASP A 36 20.19 52.13 -20.96
C ASP A 36 20.04 53.50 -21.65
N ARG A 37 18.80 53.83 -22.03
CA ARG A 37 18.49 55.05 -22.79
C ARG A 37 19.01 56.33 -22.12
N GLU A 38 18.76 56.47 -20.81
CA GLU A 38 19.16 57.64 -20.03
C GLU A 38 20.69 57.84 -20.04
N LEU A 39 21.45 56.74 -19.98
CA LEU A 39 22.91 56.79 -20.06
C LEU A 39 23.35 57.33 -21.43
N GLN A 40 22.72 56.86 -22.51
CA GLN A 40 23.07 57.29 -23.86
C GLN A 40 22.67 58.75 -24.14
N GLU A 41 21.54 59.19 -23.60
CA GLU A 41 21.10 60.59 -23.64
C GLU A 41 22.10 61.49 -22.92
N ARG A 42 22.54 61.11 -21.71
CA ARG A 42 23.55 61.86 -20.95
C ARG A 42 24.91 61.92 -21.67
N THR A 43 25.41 60.80 -22.19
CA THR A 43 26.68 60.79 -22.92
C THR A 43 26.63 61.65 -24.19
N THR A 44 25.50 61.63 -24.89
CA THR A 44 25.29 62.46 -26.09
C THR A 44 25.14 63.94 -25.71
N PHE A 45 24.48 64.23 -24.60
CA PHE A 45 24.40 65.57 -24.03
C PHE A 45 25.79 66.12 -23.71
N GLU A 46 26.66 65.36 -23.03
CA GLU A 46 28.03 65.79 -22.71
C GLU A 46 28.85 66.10 -23.97
N GLN A 47 28.75 65.25 -25.00
CA GLN A 47 29.43 65.47 -26.28
C GLN A 47 28.90 66.72 -27.00
N MET A 48 27.57 66.92 -27.02
CA MET A 48 26.95 68.06 -27.67
C MET A 48 27.22 69.36 -26.90
N TRP A 49 27.20 69.31 -25.57
CA TRP A 49 27.53 70.43 -24.69
C TRP A 49 28.94 70.96 -24.99
N MET A 50 29.93 70.09 -25.09
CA MET A 50 31.32 70.47 -25.40
C MET A 50 31.48 71.11 -26.78
N GLN A 51 30.65 70.74 -27.76
CA GLN A 51 30.69 71.30 -29.11
C GLN A 51 29.95 72.64 -29.19
N GLN A 52 28.77 72.76 -28.56
CA GLN A 52 27.95 73.96 -28.60
C GLN A 52 28.52 75.09 -27.72
N LEU A 53 29.19 74.76 -26.61
CA LEU A 53 29.85 75.76 -25.76
C LEU A 53 30.91 76.55 -26.54
N LYS A 54 31.66 75.89 -27.44
CA LYS A 54 32.65 76.56 -28.31
C LYS A 54 32.02 77.55 -29.29
N LYS A 55 30.73 77.38 -29.58
CA LYS A 55 29.94 78.20 -30.51
C LYS A 55 29.06 79.22 -29.79
N GLY A 56 29.12 79.30 -28.45
CA GLY A 56 28.33 80.22 -27.64
C GLY A 56 26.86 79.84 -27.48
N THR A 57 26.49 78.58 -27.77
CA THR A 57 25.13 78.06 -27.60
C THR A 57 25.09 77.09 -26.41
N ILE A 58 24.00 77.13 -25.64
CA ILE A 58 23.81 76.27 -24.47
C ILE A 58 22.78 75.20 -24.82
N VAL A 59 23.11 73.95 -24.57
CA VAL A 59 22.19 72.81 -24.70
C VAL A 59 21.55 72.58 -23.35
N VAL A 60 20.22 72.55 -23.27
CA VAL A 60 19.52 72.29 -22.01
C VAL A 60 19.44 70.79 -21.73
N ASP A 61 19.02 70.01 -22.72
CA ASP A 61 18.87 68.57 -22.60
C ASP A 61 18.85 67.89 -23.99
N VAL A 62 19.12 66.59 -24.04
CA VAL A 62 19.00 65.74 -25.22
C VAL A 62 18.08 64.57 -24.88
N ASN A 63 16.90 64.54 -25.49
CA ASN A 63 15.98 63.43 -25.37
C ASN A 63 15.91 62.70 -26.71
N TYR A 64 16.04 61.37 -26.69
CA TYR A 64 15.69 60.57 -27.85
C TYR A 64 14.17 60.56 -28.02
N GLY A 65 13.69 60.21 -29.20
CA GLY A 65 12.25 60.03 -29.45
C GLY A 65 11.91 58.55 -29.45
N GLU A 66 11.85 58.00 -30.66
CA GLU A 66 11.63 56.60 -30.95
C GLU A 66 12.93 55.97 -31.51
N ILE A 67 13.29 54.80 -30.98
CA ILE A 67 14.48 54.04 -31.41
C ILE A 67 13.98 52.83 -32.20
N MET A 68 14.22 52.84 -33.51
CA MET A 68 13.83 51.74 -34.40
C MET A 68 14.90 50.64 -34.42
N ILE A 69 14.66 49.58 -33.65
CA ILE A 69 15.48 48.36 -33.67
C ILE A 69 15.08 47.49 -34.88
N PRO A 70 16.04 46.89 -35.62
CA PRO A 70 15.75 45.87 -36.62
C PRO A 70 14.86 44.74 -36.08
N PRO A 71 13.90 44.23 -36.87
CA PRO A 71 12.93 43.23 -36.41
C PRO A 71 13.58 41.93 -35.92
N ASP A 72 14.66 41.48 -36.56
CA ASP A 72 15.35 40.22 -36.25
C ASP A 72 15.93 40.20 -34.81
N LEU A 73 16.47 41.34 -34.37
CA LEU A 73 17.01 41.48 -33.01
C LEU A 73 15.90 41.50 -31.96
N ARG A 74 14.76 42.12 -32.28
CA ARG A 74 13.58 42.16 -31.40
C ARG A 74 13.04 40.76 -31.18
N GLU A 75 12.87 39.98 -32.25
CA GLU A 75 12.37 38.61 -32.16
C GLU A 75 13.30 37.73 -31.30
N THR A 76 14.62 37.87 -31.49
CA THR A 76 15.60 37.12 -30.71
C THR A 76 15.51 37.46 -29.22
N GLN A 77 15.30 38.73 -28.84
CA GLN A 77 15.11 39.13 -27.45
C GLN A 77 13.80 38.56 -26.88
N THR A 78 12.70 38.65 -27.62
CA THR A 78 11.42 38.08 -27.21
C THR A 78 11.54 36.58 -26.99
N ARG A 79 12.22 35.87 -27.90
CA ARG A 79 12.49 34.44 -27.77
C ARG A 79 13.34 34.12 -26.54
N LYS A 80 14.35 34.92 -26.25
CA LYS A 80 15.19 34.77 -25.05
C LYS A 80 14.38 34.95 -23.77
N VAL A 81 13.59 36.01 -23.69
CA VAL A 81 12.72 36.28 -22.53
C VAL A 81 11.70 35.17 -22.35
N LEU A 82 11.09 34.69 -23.44
CA LEU A 82 10.15 33.57 -23.40
C LEU A 82 10.83 32.28 -22.91
N ALA A 83 12.05 31.99 -23.38
CA ALA A 83 12.80 30.82 -22.94
C ALA A 83 13.17 30.90 -21.45
N GLU A 84 13.56 32.08 -20.96
CA GLU A 84 13.83 32.31 -19.53
C GLU A 84 12.56 32.13 -18.69
N GLN A 85 11.42 32.67 -19.14
CA GLN A 85 10.14 32.48 -18.47
C GLN A 85 9.69 31.01 -18.47
N ASN A 86 9.84 30.30 -19.59
CA ASN A 86 9.53 28.88 -19.67
C ASN A 86 10.43 28.05 -18.74
N LYS A 87 11.72 28.40 -18.64
CA LYS A 87 12.64 27.73 -17.72
C LYS A 87 12.19 27.92 -16.27
N LEU A 88 11.83 29.14 -15.87
CA LEU A 88 11.32 29.42 -14.52
C LEU A 88 10.01 28.68 -14.24
N ALA A 89 9.13 28.59 -15.25
CA ALA A 89 7.89 27.82 -15.14
C ALA A 89 8.17 26.32 -14.92
N TRP A 90 9.10 25.73 -15.68
CA TRP A 90 9.48 24.33 -15.51
C TRP A 90 10.13 24.04 -14.16
N GLU A 91 11.00 24.92 -13.66
CA GLU A 91 11.60 24.78 -12.33
C GLU A 91 10.52 24.83 -11.23
N ALA A 92 9.51 25.70 -11.37
CA ALA A 92 8.39 25.76 -10.45
C ALA A 92 7.51 24.49 -10.53
N GLU A 93 7.21 24.00 -11.74
CA GLU A 93 6.46 22.77 -11.96
C GLU A 93 7.20 21.55 -11.36
N GLU A 94 8.51 21.44 -11.56
CA GLU A 94 9.33 20.36 -11.01
C GLU A 94 9.26 20.33 -9.48
N LEU A 95 9.42 21.49 -8.84
CA LEU A 95 9.31 21.62 -7.38
C LEU A 95 7.91 21.21 -6.88
N GLU A 96 6.85 21.62 -7.58
CA GLU A 96 5.49 21.19 -7.23
C GLU A 96 5.30 19.67 -7.42
N GLN A 97 5.86 19.07 -8.46
CA GLN A 97 5.78 17.63 -8.67
C GLN A 97 6.56 16.84 -7.63
N GLU A 98 7.77 17.29 -7.27
CA GLU A 98 8.54 16.67 -6.18
C GLU A 98 7.77 16.73 -4.86
N ALA A 99 7.15 17.87 -4.55
CA ALA A 99 6.29 18.01 -3.38
C ALA A 99 5.10 17.04 -3.42
N ARG A 100 4.46 16.87 -4.58
CA ARG A 100 3.35 15.90 -4.77
C ARG A 100 3.82 14.46 -4.62
N ILE A 101 4.97 14.11 -5.18
CA ILE A 101 5.53 12.76 -5.04
C ILE A 101 5.85 12.49 -3.57
N ALA A 102 6.43 13.45 -2.85
CA ALA A 102 6.72 13.32 -1.43
C ALA A 102 5.45 13.13 -0.60
N THR A 103 4.39 13.90 -0.86
CA THR A 103 3.13 13.76 -0.13
C THR A 103 2.44 12.43 -0.45
N GLU A 104 2.42 11.99 -1.69
CA GLU A 104 1.85 10.68 -2.06
C GLU A 104 2.67 9.51 -1.50
N GLN A 105 4.01 9.62 -1.45
CA GLN A 105 4.86 8.64 -0.78
C GLN A 105 4.57 8.57 0.72
N GLN A 106 4.45 9.71 1.39
CA GLN A 106 4.09 9.75 2.82
C GLN A 106 2.70 9.14 3.05
N ARG A 107 1.74 9.43 2.17
CA ARG A 107 0.40 8.85 2.23
C ARG A 107 0.43 7.34 2.02
N ALA A 108 1.20 6.84 1.06
CA ALA A 108 1.35 5.41 0.81
C ALA A 108 2.01 4.69 2.00
N ILE A 109 3.02 5.29 2.64
CA ILE A 109 3.62 4.75 3.87
C ILE A 109 2.60 4.72 5.01
N ALA A 110 1.81 5.78 5.18
CA ALA A 110 0.77 5.83 6.20
C ALA A 110 -0.29 4.73 6.00
N GLU A 111 -0.73 4.48 4.76
CA GLU A 111 -1.67 3.40 4.44
C GLU A 111 -1.06 2.02 4.72
N GLN A 112 0.22 1.82 4.38
CA GLN A 112 0.91 0.57 4.68
C GLN A 112 1.10 0.35 6.19
N GLN A 113 1.27 1.43 6.96
CA GLN A 113 1.46 1.35 8.41
C GLN A 113 0.32 0.62 9.11
N ASP A 114 -0.94 0.86 8.72
CA ASP A 114 -2.11 0.17 9.29
C ASP A 114 -2.04 -1.34 9.03
N SER A 115 -1.67 -1.72 7.81
CA SER A 115 -1.51 -3.14 7.42
C SER A 115 -0.36 -3.83 8.18
N LEU A 116 0.75 -3.12 8.41
CA LEU A 116 1.90 -3.63 9.14
C LEU A 116 1.58 -3.80 10.63
N VAL A 117 0.89 -2.83 11.23
CA VAL A 117 0.42 -2.91 12.62
C VAL A 117 -0.55 -4.08 12.78
N TYR A 118 -1.49 -4.24 11.84
CA TYR A 118 -2.40 -5.38 11.86
C TYR A 118 -1.65 -6.72 11.80
N ALA A 119 -0.69 -6.87 10.89
CA ALA A 119 0.11 -8.09 10.77
C ALA A 119 0.92 -8.38 12.05
N GLN A 120 1.49 -7.35 12.68
CA GLN A 120 2.23 -7.47 13.94
C GLN A 120 1.32 -7.93 15.08
N ILE A 121 0.12 -7.35 15.22
CA ILE A 121 -0.87 -7.77 16.21
C ILE A 121 -1.28 -9.24 15.98
N GLN A 122 -1.44 -9.68 14.73
CA GLN A 122 -1.77 -11.08 14.45
C GLN A 122 -0.64 -12.04 14.86
N LYS A 123 0.61 -11.65 14.65
CA LYS A 123 1.77 -12.43 15.11
C LYS A 123 1.80 -12.54 16.63
N GLU A 124 1.66 -11.42 17.33
CA GLU A 124 1.62 -11.40 18.80
C GLU A 124 0.45 -12.21 19.36
N LYS A 125 -0.72 -12.15 18.70
CA LYS A 125 -1.89 -12.96 19.03
C LYS A 125 -1.60 -14.46 18.86
N ALA A 126 -0.94 -14.86 17.77
CA ALA A 126 -0.56 -16.24 17.52
C ALA A 126 0.47 -16.73 18.57
N ASP A 127 1.46 -15.91 18.90
CA ASP A 127 2.46 -16.22 19.94
C ASP A 127 1.80 -16.37 21.32
N TYR A 128 0.86 -15.50 21.67
CA TYR A 128 0.09 -15.60 22.91
C TYR A 128 -0.74 -16.89 22.95
N TYR A 129 -1.44 -17.25 21.86
CA TYR A 129 -2.19 -18.50 21.82
C TYR A 129 -1.28 -19.73 21.95
N ARG A 130 -0.10 -19.71 21.32
CA ARG A 130 0.88 -20.80 21.47
C ARG A 130 1.30 -20.95 22.93
N GLN A 131 1.66 -19.85 23.59
CA GLN A 131 2.03 -19.86 25.01
C GLN A 131 0.87 -20.35 25.91
N MET A 132 -0.36 -19.94 25.63
CA MET A 132 -1.54 -20.40 26.36
C MET A 132 -1.76 -21.91 26.20
N GLN A 133 -1.57 -22.46 25.00
CA GLN A 133 -1.67 -23.90 24.76
C GLN A 133 -0.54 -24.67 25.44
N ASP A 134 0.69 -24.17 25.39
CA ASP A 134 1.83 -24.79 26.06
C ASP A 134 1.62 -24.81 27.59
N LEU A 135 1.14 -23.71 28.16
CA LEU A 135 0.87 -23.60 29.59
C LEU A 135 -0.30 -24.50 30.01
N ARG A 136 -1.36 -24.58 29.19
CA ARG A 136 -2.47 -25.51 29.40
C ARG A 136 -2.00 -26.97 29.33
N GLY A 137 -1.19 -27.32 28.33
CA GLY A 137 -0.62 -28.65 28.20
C GLY A 137 0.27 -29.04 29.38
N GLN A 138 1.06 -28.09 29.92
CA GLN A 138 1.82 -28.29 31.15
C GLN A 138 0.91 -28.48 32.36
N GLY A 139 -0.16 -27.68 32.47
CA GLY A 139 -1.20 -27.82 33.49
C GLY A 139 -1.84 -29.20 33.46
N ASP A 140 -2.35 -29.63 32.30
CA ASP A 140 -2.98 -30.93 32.09
C ASP A 140 -2.00 -32.09 32.37
N ALA A 141 -0.74 -31.97 31.95
CA ALA A 141 0.29 -32.97 32.23
C ALA A 141 0.62 -33.06 33.74
N SER A 142 0.71 -31.92 34.42
CA SER A 142 0.96 -31.89 35.87
C SER A 142 -0.21 -32.45 36.67
N TYR A 143 -1.44 -32.13 36.26
CA TYR A 143 -2.66 -32.66 36.83
C TYR A 143 -2.74 -34.19 36.63
N ALA A 144 -2.47 -34.68 35.42
CA ALA A 144 -2.46 -36.11 35.12
C ALA A 144 -1.42 -36.87 35.96
N ARG A 145 -0.22 -36.30 36.18
CA ARG A 145 0.80 -36.91 37.07
C ARG A 145 0.32 -36.99 38.51
N GLN A 146 -0.21 -35.90 39.07
CA GLN A 146 -0.72 -35.88 40.45
C GLN A 146 -1.86 -36.89 40.63
N LEU A 147 -2.75 -37.01 39.63
CA LEU A 147 -3.81 -38.01 39.64
C LEU A 147 -3.24 -39.43 39.62
N ALA A 148 -2.27 -39.72 38.74
CA ALA A 148 -1.63 -41.02 38.65
C ALA A 148 -0.93 -41.41 39.96
N ASP A 149 -0.21 -40.49 40.59
CA ASP A 149 0.46 -40.70 41.88
C ASP A 149 -0.56 -40.98 42.99
N GLY A 150 -1.65 -40.21 43.04
CA GLY A 150 -2.75 -40.42 43.99
C GLY A 150 -3.44 -41.77 43.82
N LEU A 151 -3.67 -42.19 42.58
CA LEU A 151 -4.22 -43.52 42.27
C LEU A 151 -3.24 -44.63 42.68
N ALA A 152 -1.95 -44.51 42.34
CA ALA A 152 -0.93 -45.48 42.72
C ALA A 152 -0.84 -45.67 44.24
N ALA A 153 -0.89 -44.57 45.01
CA ALA A 153 -0.91 -44.62 46.47
C ALA A 153 -2.16 -45.33 47.01
N LYS A 154 -3.34 -45.04 46.45
CA LYS A 154 -4.60 -45.68 46.82
C LYS A 154 -4.56 -47.20 46.56
N TYR A 155 -4.16 -47.61 45.37
CA TYR A 155 -4.08 -49.03 45.01
C TYR A 155 -2.99 -49.77 45.80
N GLY A 156 -1.85 -49.13 46.08
CA GLY A 156 -0.81 -49.68 46.94
C GLY A 156 -1.29 -49.93 48.38
N ALA A 157 -2.05 -49.00 48.96
CA ALA A 157 -2.64 -49.15 50.29
C ALA A 157 -3.72 -50.25 50.33
N MET A 158 -4.53 -50.39 49.27
CA MET A 158 -5.52 -51.48 49.19
C MET A 158 -4.85 -52.85 49.06
N ALA A 159 -3.77 -52.94 48.27
CA ALA A 159 -3.03 -54.18 48.07
C ALA A 159 -2.38 -54.70 49.36
N SER A 160 -1.97 -53.82 50.28
CA SER A 160 -1.36 -54.23 51.55
C SER A 160 -2.38 -54.79 52.56
N VAL A 161 -3.65 -54.36 52.50
CA VAL A 161 -4.70 -54.77 53.44
C VAL A 161 -5.48 -56.00 52.94
N ILE A 162 -5.74 -56.08 51.63
CA ILE A 162 -6.65 -57.08 51.03
C ILE A 162 -5.87 -58.15 50.22
N GLY A 163 -4.64 -57.85 49.80
CA GLY A 163 -3.85 -58.69 48.89
C GLY A 163 -4.09 -58.33 47.40
N PRO A 164 -3.09 -58.59 46.52
CA PRO A 164 -3.11 -58.09 45.13
C PRO A 164 -4.27 -58.64 44.29
N GLU A 165 -4.74 -59.87 44.56
CA GLU A 165 -5.87 -60.47 43.82
C GLU A 165 -7.24 -59.93 44.23
N GLY A 166 -7.38 -59.40 45.45
CA GLY A 166 -8.64 -58.81 45.90
C GLY A 166 -8.88 -57.40 45.33
N VAL A 167 -7.82 -56.65 44.99
CA VAL A 167 -7.94 -55.31 44.41
C VAL A 167 -8.39 -55.36 42.95
N THR A 168 -7.91 -56.34 42.16
CA THR A 168 -8.29 -56.51 40.75
C THR A 168 -9.74 -56.97 40.58
N THR A 169 -10.21 -57.86 41.47
CA THR A 169 -11.61 -58.30 41.50
C THR A 169 -12.54 -57.16 41.91
N LEU A 170 -12.18 -56.37 42.94
CA LEU A 170 -12.95 -55.18 43.33
C LEU A 170 -13.00 -54.13 42.22
N GLU A 171 -11.88 -53.88 41.53
CA GLU A 171 -11.82 -52.92 40.41
C GLU A 171 -12.68 -53.39 39.23
N SER A 172 -12.66 -54.69 38.90
CA SER A 172 -13.53 -55.22 37.85
C SER A 172 -15.02 -55.00 38.18
N LEU A 173 -15.40 -55.17 39.45
CA LEU A 173 -16.76 -54.93 39.94
C LEU A 173 -17.12 -53.43 39.94
N ASP A 174 -16.18 -52.55 40.31
CA ASP A 174 -16.39 -51.09 40.28
C ASP A 174 -16.51 -50.57 38.83
N ARG A 175 -15.68 -51.03 37.88
CA ARG A 175 -15.84 -50.70 36.45
C ARG A 175 -17.15 -51.22 35.87
N LEU A 176 -17.59 -52.42 36.27
CA LEU A 176 -18.90 -52.98 35.91
C LEU A 176 -20.06 -52.11 36.43
N LYS A 177 -19.90 -51.53 37.63
CA LYS A 177 -20.87 -50.62 38.25
C LYS A 177 -20.91 -49.25 37.54
N GLU A 178 -19.77 -48.69 37.15
CA GLU A 178 -19.70 -47.43 36.39
C GLU A 178 -20.26 -47.55 34.97
N MET A 179 -20.12 -48.72 34.33
CA MET A 179 -20.76 -49.03 33.04
C MET A 179 -22.29 -49.22 33.14
N GLY A 180 -22.88 -49.10 34.34
CA GLY A 180 -24.34 -49.00 34.51
C GLY A 180 -25.12 -50.29 34.26
N VAL A 181 -24.48 -51.46 34.24
CA VAL A 181 -25.17 -52.74 34.04
C VAL A 181 -25.82 -53.19 35.35
N LYS A 182 -27.00 -52.64 35.64
CA LYS A 182 -27.68 -52.83 36.93
C LYS A 182 -28.46 -54.15 37.03
N ASN A 183 -28.76 -54.84 35.91
CA ASN A 183 -29.49 -56.10 35.88
C ASN A 183 -28.98 -57.00 34.74
N ILE A 184 -28.17 -58.03 35.05
CA ILE A 184 -28.03 -59.18 34.13
C ILE A 184 -29.18 -60.12 34.48
N THR A 185 -30.34 -59.91 33.86
CA THR A 185 -31.38 -60.94 33.86
C THR A 185 -30.90 -62.03 32.90
N PRO A 186 -30.70 -63.29 33.33
CA PRO A 186 -30.39 -64.36 32.40
C PRO A 186 -31.61 -64.56 31.51
N MET A 187 -31.56 -64.05 30.28
CA MET A 187 -32.48 -64.47 29.22
C MET A 187 -32.08 -65.90 28.85
N VAL A 188 -32.70 -66.87 29.51
CA VAL A 188 -32.75 -68.23 28.97
C VAL A 188 -33.74 -68.16 27.80
N LEU A 189 -33.22 -68.13 26.57
CA LEU A 189 -34.03 -68.39 25.39
C LEU A 189 -34.51 -69.85 25.51
N TYR A 190 -35.76 -70.04 25.93
CA TYR A 190 -36.44 -71.31 25.74
C TYR A 190 -36.81 -71.42 24.27
N GLN A 191 -35.91 -71.97 23.46
CA GLN A 191 -36.23 -72.36 22.10
C GLN A 191 -37.10 -73.62 22.17
N GLY A 192 -38.40 -73.44 21.92
CA GLY A 192 -39.34 -74.53 21.73
C GLY A 192 -38.91 -75.39 20.54
N ALA A 193 -38.60 -76.64 20.84
CA ALA A 193 -38.62 -77.84 20.00
C ALA A 193 -38.39 -77.67 18.48
N GLY A 194 -37.15 -77.92 18.05
CA GLY A 194 -36.78 -78.36 16.71
C GLY A 194 -35.48 -79.17 16.82
N ASN A 195 -35.61 -80.48 16.72
CA ASN A 195 -34.62 -81.51 17.09
C ASN A 195 -33.27 -81.36 16.34
N GLY A 196 -32.15 -81.23 17.06
CA GLY A 196 -30.79 -81.42 16.51
C GLY A 196 -29.65 -80.68 17.25
N ASN A 197 -28.98 -81.36 18.20
CA ASN A 197 -27.66 -81.10 18.82
C ASN A 197 -26.99 -79.72 18.61
N ALA A 198 -26.99 -78.87 19.65
CA ALA A 198 -26.10 -77.71 19.76
C ALA A 198 -25.77 -77.41 21.23
N VAL A 199 -24.68 -77.98 21.77
CA VAL A 199 -24.17 -77.72 23.14
C VAL A 199 -22.91 -76.83 23.09
N THR A 200 -22.80 -75.93 22.10
CA THR A 200 -21.60 -75.06 21.96
C THR A 200 -21.92 -73.58 21.76
N GLU A 201 -23.19 -73.16 21.81
CA GLU A 201 -23.57 -71.76 21.53
C GLU A 201 -24.04 -70.95 22.75
N THR A 202 -24.07 -71.53 23.94
CA THR A 202 -24.62 -70.88 25.15
C THR A 202 -23.77 -69.69 25.67
N PHE A 203 -22.55 -69.48 25.17
CA PHE A 203 -21.69 -68.32 25.52
C PHE A 203 -21.61 -67.23 24.43
N GLY A 204 -22.14 -67.48 23.23
CA GLY A 204 -22.19 -66.50 22.13
C GLY A 204 -23.10 -65.28 22.37
N PRO A 205 -24.33 -65.43 22.90
CA PRO A 205 -25.27 -64.31 22.98
C PRO A 205 -24.91 -63.29 24.08
N LEU A 206 -24.15 -63.68 25.10
CA LEU A 206 -23.69 -62.77 26.16
C LEU A 206 -22.61 -61.80 25.66
N ASN A 207 -21.64 -62.30 24.90
CA ASN A 207 -20.58 -61.46 24.32
C ASN A 207 -21.14 -60.52 23.22
N ALA A 208 -22.08 -61.01 22.41
CA ALA A 208 -22.73 -60.22 21.37
C ALA A 208 -23.63 -59.10 21.93
N THR A 209 -24.30 -59.34 23.06
CA THR A 209 -25.17 -58.32 23.69
C THR A 209 -24.37 -57.22 24.36
N ILE A 210 -23.24 -57.56 24.98
CA ILE A 210 -22.32 -56.59 25.61
C ILE A 210 -21.63 -55.73 24.53
N LEU A 211 -21.20 -56.32 23.41
CA LEU A 211 -20.62 -55.60 22.27
C LEU A 211 -21.66 -54.75 21.52
N GLY A 212 -22.89 -55.22 21.39
CA GLY A 212 -23.99 -54.47 20.79
C GLY A 212 -24.36 -53.21 21.58
N GLN A 213 -24.35 -53.28 22.91
CA GLN A 213 -24.56 -52.09 23.75
C GLN A 213 -23.40 -51.10 23.74
N MET A 214 -22.14 -51.56 23.64
CA MET A 214 -21.00 -50.65 23.49
C MET A 214 -21.00 -49.92 22.14
N LEU A 215 -21.48 -50.54 21.06
CA LEU A 215 -21.51 -49.93 19.73
C LEU A 215 -22.67 -48.93 19.53
N LEU A 216 -23.80 -49.11 20.24
CA LEU A 216 -24.95 -48.19 20.18
C LEU A 216 -24.86 -47.01 21.17
N GLY A 217 -23.91 -47.01 22.10
CA GLY A 217 -23.75 -45.98 23.13
C GLY A 217 -22.91 -44.74 22.74
N LEU A 218 -22.20 -44.75 21.62
CA LEU A 218 -21.32 -43.63 21.25
C LEU A 218 -22.01 -42.62 20.33
N LYS A 219 -22.91 -41.82 20.89
CA LYS A 219 -23.39 -40.58 20.26
C LYS A 219 -22.50 -39.43 20.73
N ILE A 220 -21.49 -39.08 19.94
CA ILE A 220 -20.61 -37.94 20.20
C ILE A 220 -21.45 -36.66 19.97
N PRO A 221 -21.71 -35.82 20.99
CA PRO A 221 -22.40 -34.55 20.78
C PRO A 221 -21.42 -33.52 20.21
N GLY A 222 -21.74 -32.94 19.05
CA GLY A 222 -21.15 -31.66 18.64
C GLY A 222 -20.33 -31.60 17.35
N TYR A 223 -20.68 -32.33 16.29
CA TYR A 223 -20.20 -31.99 14.94
C TYR A 223 -21.37 -31.92 13.95
N SER A 224 -21.57 -30.76 13.34
CA SER A 224 -22.41 -30.61 12.14
C SER A 224 -21.74 -31.30 10.95
N PRO A 225 -22.50 -31.86 9.99
CA PRO A 225 -21.93 -32.35 8.74
C PRO A 225 -21.18 -31.23 8.02
N ILE A 226 -19.94 -31.49 7.64
CA ILE A 226 -19.17 -30.64 6.73
C ILE A 226 -19.81 -30.79 5.36
N ASP A 227 -20.37 -29.70 4.82
CA ASP A 227 -20.80 -29.64 3.44
C ASP A 227 -19.56 -29.77 2.54
N PHE A 228 -19.49 -30.89 1.81
CA PHE A 228 -18.50 -31.08 0.77
C PHE A 228 -18.79 -30.10 -0.37
N MET A 229 -17.89 -29.14 -0.58
CA MET A 229 -17.84 -28.32 -1.79
C MET A 229 -17.73 -29.24 -3.03
N PRO A 230 -18.38 -28.93 -4.15
CA PRO A 230 -18.26 -29.74 -5.36
C PRO A 230 -16.86 -29.66 -5.96
N ALA A 231 -16.40 -30.79 -6.47
CA ALA A 231 -15.08 -31.00 -7.05
C ALA A 231 -14.76 -30.01 -8.18
N VAL A 232 -13.57 -29.42 -8.11
CA VAL A 232 -12.91 -28.73 -9.23
C VAL A 232 -12.26 -29.79 -10.11
N GLU A 233 -12.69 -29.88 -11.37
CA GLU A 233 -12.04 -30.69 -12.40
C GLU A 233 -10.70 -30.05 -12.82
N PRO A 234 -9.63 -30.83 -13.02
CA PRO A 234 -8.33 -30.29 -13.41
C PRO A 234 -8.24 -30.05 -14.93
N ASP A 235 -7.67 -28.90 -15.27
CA ASP A 235 -7.22 -28.48 -16.60
C ASP A 235 -6.55 -29.62 -17.41
N SER A 236 -7.02 -29.82 -18.64
CA SER A 236 -6.23 -30.43 -19.72
C SER A 236 -6.10 -29.43 -20.87
N ALA A 237 -4.86 -29.05 -21.13
CA ALA A 237 -4.43 -28.09 -22.13
C ALA A 237 -4.72 -28.50 -23.58
N ALA A 238 -4.64 -27.47 -24.44
CA ALA A 238 -4.21 -27.47 -25.84
C ALA A 238 -5.28 -27.54 -26.95
N ASP A 239 -5.48 -26.35 -27.54
CA ASP A 239 -5.15 -26.04 -28.95
C ASP A 239 -6.28 -25.99 -30.01
N SER A 240 -6.15 -24.92 -30.79
CA SER A 240 -6.67 -24.65 -32.13
C SER A 240 -8.12 -24.19 -32.29
N THR A 241 -8.30 -22.87 -32.46
CA THR A 241 -8.84 -22.16 -33.65
C THR A 241 -9.40 -20.78 -33.21
N THR A 242 -8.71 -19.65 -33.46
CA THR A 242 -8.89 -18.72 -34.61
C THR A 242 -10.39 -18.44 -34.90
N THR A 243 -10.99 -17.24 -34.80
CA THR A 243 -10.61 -15.83 -35.12
C THR A 243 -11.78 -14.86 -34.68
N PRO A 244 -11.79 -13.53 -34.91
CA PRO A 244 -11.89 -12.43 -33.92
C PRO A 244 -13.28 -11.72 -33.83
N PRO A 245 -13.47 -10.65 -32.99
CA PRO A 245 -14.78 -10.14 -32.61
C PRO A 245 -15.32 -9.08 -33.58
N ASP A 246 -16.60 -9.19 -33.94
CA ASP A 246 -17.31 -8.14 -34.67
C ASP A 246 -18.05 -7.19 -33.71
N THR A 247 -18.01 -5.95 -34.13
CA THR A 247 -18.34 -4.69 -33.50
C THR A 247 -19.84 -4.48 -33.30
N THR A 248 -20.23 -3.76 -32.24
CA THR A 248 -21.02 -2.52 -32.30
C THR A 248 -21.63 -2.24 -30.92
N GLY A 249 -21.05 -1.25 -30.24
CA GLY A 249 -21.70 -0.55 -29.13
C GLY A 249 -22.50 0.66 -29.61
N ALA A 250 -23.25 1.21 -28.66
CA ALA A 250 -23.80 2.56 -28.59
C ALA A 250 -25.09 2.85 -29.37
N SER A 251 -26.23 2.59 -28.72
CA SER A 251 -27.42 3.42 -28.88
C SER A 251 -27.28 4.69 -28.03
N SER A 252 -27.14 5.83 -28.71
CA SER A 252 -27.23 7.19 -28.18
C SER A 252 -28.64 7.55 -27.73
N GLN A 253 -28.70 8.52 -26.81
CA GLN A 253 -29.88 9.21 -26.26
C GLN A 253 -30.89 9.70 -27.32
N PRO A 254 -32.11 10.08 -26.91
CA PRO A 254 -32.33 11.42 -26.35
C PRO A 254 -32.77 11.46 -24.88
#